data_AF-A0A846DJX0-F1
#
_entry.id   AF-A0A846DJX0-F1
#
_cell.length_a   1.000
_cell.length_b   1.000
_cell.length_c   1.000
_cell.angle_alpha   90.00
_cell.angle_beta   90.00
_cell.angle_gamma   90.00
#
_symmetry.space_group_name_H-M   'P 1'
#
loop_
_entity.id
_entity.type
_entity.pdbx_description
1 polymer ?
#
loop_
_entity_poly.entity_id
_entity_poly.type
_entity_poly.pdbx_seq_one_letter_code
_entity_poly.pdbx_strand_id
1 'polypeptide(L)'
;MKKAGKATYLIEKDTGKKIKIGGVIPSQKKPPKAKQYVPSRYNQEELPTKVDLRGYMTTVENQSAVNSCVANALVGAYEYLAKRELGESGDVSRLFVYYNARVLDGLEGKDQGCTITNAIQILEEYGACTEETWPYDPELVNEKPDEDSFDEASNFLIEEAEEIEVDLYAMKHCLAEGYPFVFALRLFNSFDHARKKGFVPMPDFSLEKGRESQGNHAMLCVGYLDKHQL
;
A
#
# COMPACT_ATOMS: atom_id res chain seq x y z
N MET A 1 12.85 29.35 -16.40
CA MET A 1 12.07 29.49 -15.15
C MET A 1 12.29 28.23 -14.31
N LYS A 2 12.92 28.34 -13.14
CA LYS A 2 13.19 27.21 -12.24
C LYS A 2 11.87 26.74 -11.61
N LYS A 3 11.41 25.52 -11.91
CA LYS A 3 10.32 24.87 -11.15
C LYS A 3 10.83 24.65 -9.72
N ALA A 4 10.23 25.31 -8.75
CA ALA A 4 10.43 25.00 -7.34
C ALA A 4 10.05 23.53 -7.12
N GLY A 5 10.95 22.75 -6.52
CA GLY A 5 10.72 21.33 -6.25
C GLY A 5 9.52 21.17 -5.33
N LYS A 6 8.54 20.37 -5.75
CA LYS A 6 7.44 19.94 -4.87
C LYS A 6 8.05 19.13 -3.73
N ALA A 7 7.73 19.48 -2.49
CA ALA A 7 8.16 18.71 -1.33
C ALA A 7 7.63 17.27 -1.47
N THR A 8 8.55 16.31 -1.55
CA THR A 8 8.32 14.87 -1.78
C THR A 8 8.55 14.07 -0.50
N TYR A 9 8.53 14.73 0.65
CA TYR A 9 8.84 14.11 1.94
C TYR A 9 8.00 14.73 3.06
N LEU A 10 7.49 13.89 3.95
CA LEU A 10 6.99 14.30 5.27
C LEU A 10 8.18 14.35 6.24
N ILE A 11 8.13 15.25 7.21
CA ILE A 11 9.11 15.33 8.29
C ILE A 11 8.41 14.93 9.58
N GLU A 12 8.87 13.85 10.20
CA GLU A 12 8.40 13.45 11.52
C GLU A 12 8.81 14.51 12.55
N LYS A 13 7.83 15.08 13.26
CA LYS A 13 8.06 16.24 14.15
C LYS A 13 9.00 15.93 15.32
N ASP A 14 8.94 14.71 15.82
CA ASP A 14 9.65 14.32 17.05
C ASP A 14 11.10 13.87 16.75
N THR A 15 11.35 13.30 15.58
CA THR A 15 12.65 12.71 15.21
C THR A 15 13.39 13.50 14.12
N GLY A 16 12.68 14.34 13.36
CA GLY A 16 13.18 14.98 12.15
C GLY A 16 13.37 14.03 10.96
N LYS A 17 12.97 12.75 11.08
CA LYS A 17 13.12 11.75 10.02
C LYS A 17 12.29 12.15 8.80
N LYS A 18 12.91 12.07 7.61
CA LYS A 18 12.25 12.31 6.33
C LYS A 18 11.61 11.02 5.84
N ILE A 19 10.31 11.06 5.58
CA ILE A 19 9.54 9.96 5.01
C ILE A 19 9.17 10.34 3.59
N LYS A 20 9.54 9.55 2.59
CA LYS A 20 9.29 9.89 1.20
C LYS A 20 7.84 9.63 0.80
N ILE A 21 7.20 10.60 0.18
CA ILE A 21 5.85 10.52 -0.39
C ILE A 21 5.93 10.69 -1.91
N GLY A 22 5.01 10.06 -2.64
CA GLY A 22 5.03 10.11 -4.11
C GLY A 22 5.45 8.82 -4.80
N GLY A 23 5.63 7.71 -4.08
CA GLY A 23 6.06 6.43 -4.64
C GLY A 23 5.00 5.63 -5.40
N VAL A 24 3.87 6.25 -5.75
CA VAL A 24 2.81 5.61 -6.54
C VAL A 24 2.78 6.17 -7.95
N ILE A 25 2.89 5.25 -8.91
CA ILE A 25 2.63 5.51 -10.32
C ILE A 25 1.19 5.07 -10.62
N PRO A 26 0.33 5.92 -11.21
CA PRO A 26 -1.03 5.53 -11.56
C PRO A 26 -1.03 4.38 -12.58
N SER A 27 -1.63 3.26 -12.20
CA SER A 27 -1.86 2.12 -13.08
C SER A 27 -2.64 2.56 -14.33
N GLN A 28 -2.19 2.12 -15.51
CA GLN A 28 -2.91 2.32 -16.77
C GLN A 28 -3.75 1.09 -17.17
N LYS A 29 -3.57 -0.03 -16.46
CA LYS A 29 -4.19 -1.33 -16.72
C LYS A 29 -4.41 -2.07 -15.40
N LYS A 30 -5.34 -3.03 -15.41
CA LYS A 30 -5.54 -4.00 -14.32
C LYS A 30 -4.40 -5.03 -14.29
N PRO A 31 -4.10 -5.67 -13.15
CA PRO A 31 -3.25 -6.85 -13.11
C PRO A 31 -3.77 -7.92 -14.08
N PRO A 32 -2.90 -8.68 -14.76
CA PRO A 32 -3.32 -9.59 -15.82
C PRO A 32 -4.32 -10.66 -15.37
N LYS A 33 -4.19 -11.17 -14.13
CA LYS A 33 -5.06 -12.22 -13.58
C LYS A 33 -6.18 -11.67 -12.68
N ALA A 34 -6.19 -10.36 -12.40
CA ALA A 34 -7.14 -9.79 -11.46
C ALA A 34 -8.59 -9.88 -11.95
N LYS A 35 -9.47 -10.32 -11.06
CA LYS A 35 -10.93 -10.34 -11.28
C LYS A 35 -11.55 -9.04 -10.78
N GLN A 36 -12.80 -8.80 -11.15
CA GLN A 36 -13.57 -7.72 -10.55
C GLN A 36 -14.18 -8.22 -9.24
N TYR A 37 -13.97 -7.50 -8.14
CA TYR A 37 -14.63 -7.80 -6.87
C TYR A 37 -16.14 -7.55 -6.98
N VAL A 38 -16.93 -8.52 -6.51
CA VAL A 38 -18.39 -8.44 -6.46
C VAL A 38 -18.84 -8.78 -5.04
N PRO A 39 -19.45 -7.82 -4.31
CA PRO A 39 -20.03 -8.09 -3.00
C PRO A 39 -21.00 -9.26 -3.04
N SER A 40 -20.89 -10.19 -2.10
CA SER A 40 -21.71 -11.40 -2.13
C SER A 40 -22.24 -11.84 -0.78
N ARG A 41 -21.60 -11.44 0.33
CA ARG A 41 -21.92 -11.98 1.66
C ARG A 41 -23.00 -11.21 2.41
N TYR A 42 -23.07 -9.90 2.21
CA TYR A 42 -23.95 -9.00 2.96
C TYR A 42 -24.85 -8.22 2.01
N ASN A 43 -26.06 -7.90 2.47
CA ASN A 43 -26.85 -6.81 1.92
C ASN A 43 -26.50 -5.48 2.62
N GLN A 44 -26.92 -4.35 2.04
CA GLN A 44 -26.55 -3.01 2.56
C GLN A 44 -26.97 -2.81 4.02
N GLU A 45 -28.16 -3.29 4.39
CA GLU A 45 -28.73 -3.16 5.73
C GLU A 45 -28.04 -4.06 6.76
N GLU A 46 -27.31 -5.07 6.31
CA GLU A 46 -26.61 -6.05 7.16
C GLU A 46 -25.16 -5.65 7.44
N LEU A 47 -24.64 -4.63 6.74
CA LEU A 47 -23.28 -4.17 6.96
C LEU A 47 -23.10 -3.71 8.41
N PRO A 48 -22.05 -4.18 9.10
CA PRO A 48 -21.73 -3.66 10.42
C PRO A 48 -21.41 -2.17 10.32
N THR A 49 -21.76 -1.39 11.33
CA THR A 49 -21.46 0.06 11.36
C THR A 49 -19.98 0.37 11.60
N LYS A 50 -19.23 -0.65 12.04
CA LYS A 50 -17.79 -0.59 12.32
C LYS A 50 -17.15 -1.91 11.90
N VAL A 51 -16.05 -1.81 11.18
CA VAL A 51 -15.14 -2.92 10.89
C VAL A 51 -13.74 -2.52 11.31
N ASP A 52 -13.04 -3.45 11.96
CA ASP A 52 -11.67 -3.25 12.41
C ASP A 52 -10.86 -4.53 12.21
N LEU A 53 -10.12 -4.59 11.11
CA LEU A 53 -9.33 -5.76 10.73
C LEU A 53 -7.94 -5.78 11.40
N ARG A 54 -7.62 -4.84 12.29
CA ARG A 54 -6.29 -4.75 12.90
C ARG A 54 -5.88 -5.98 13.72
N GLY A 55 -6.83 -6.85 14.09
CA GLY A 55 -6.56 -8.09 14.84
C GLY A 55 -5.54 -9.02 14.15
N TYR A 56 -5.48 -9.04 12.82
CA TYR A 56 -4.50 -9.83 12.05
C TYR A 56 -3.45 -8.98 11.35
N MET A 57 -3.40 -7.67 11.60
CA MET A 57 -2.30 -6.87 11.05
C MET A 57 -1.00 -7.19 11.78
N THR A 58 0.10 -7.07 11.04
CA THR A 58 1.48 -7.01 11.55
C THR A 58 1.79 -5.60 12.04
N THR A 59 3.02 -5.40 12.51
CA THR A 59 3.49 -4.09 12.97
C THR A 59 3.45 -3.09 11.81
N VAL A 60 3.22 -1.80 12.10
CA VAL A 60 3.24 -0.78 11.04
C VAL A 60 4.66 -0.56 10.56
N GLU A 61 4.87 -0.83 9.28
CA GLU A 61 6.16 -0.73 8.61
C GLU A 61 6.64 0.71 8.37
N ASN A 62 7.96 0.88 8.30
CA ASN A 62 8.60 2.18 8.02
C ASN A 62 9.40 2.17 6.70
N GLN A 63 8.76 2.61 5.62
CA GLN A 63 9.41 2.71 4.30
C GLN A 63 10.65 3.63 4.27
N SER A 64 10.84 4.49 5.27
CA SER A 64 11.97 5.41 5.36
C SER A 64 12.07 6.34 4.14
N ALA A 65 13.26 6.48 3.55
CA ALA A 65 13.51 7.39 2.43
C ALA A 65 13.31 6.75 1.03
N VAL A 66 12.77 5.53 0.97
CA VAL A 66 12.52 4.78 -0.28
C VAL A 66 11.10 5.06 -0.78
N ASN A 67 10.86 5.09 -2.09
CA ASN A 67 9.52 5.26 -2.67
C ASN A 67 8.68 3.97 -2.70
N SER A 68 8.83 3.08 -1.72
CA SER A 68 8.29 1.72 -1.72
C SER A 68 6.86 1.61 -1.17
N CYS A 69 6.10 2.70 -1.06
CA CYS A 69 4.77 2.71 -0.42
C CYS A 69 3.79 1.66 -0.98
N VAL A 70 3.82 1.39 -2.29
CA VAL A 70 3.02 0.33 -2.92
C VAL A 70 3.40 -1.04 -2.38
N ALA A 71 4.70 -1.36 -2.36
CA ALA A 71 5.19 -2.63 -1.85
C ALA A 71 4.90 -2.78 -0.34
N ASN A 72 5.03 -1.71 0.46
CA ASN A 72 4.69 -1.75 1.88
C ASN A 72 3.20 -2.05 2.09
N ALA A 73 2.30 -1.43 1.32
CA ALA A 73 0.87 -1.66 1.45
C ALA A 73 0.47 -3.08 1.02
N LEU A 74 1.06 -3.60 -0.05
CA LEU A 74 0.79 -4.96 -0.54
C LEU A 74 1.39 -6.04 0.38
N VAL A 75 2.62 -5.85 0.87
CA VAL A 75 3.23 -6.73 1.87
C VAL A 75 2.37 -6.77 3.14
N GLY A 76 1.92 -5.62 3.65
CA GLY A 76 1.01 -5.62 4.81
C GLY A 76 -0.31 -6.35 4.57
N ALA A 77 -0.84 -6.33 3.34
CA ALA A 77 -2.02 -7.11 2.97
C ALA A 77 -1.71 -8.61 2.90
N TYR A 78 -0.55 -8.97 2.36
CA TYR A 78 -0.06 -10.34 2.30
C TYR A 78 0.11 -10.93 3.71
N GLU A 79 0.82 -10.22 4.58
CA GLU A 79 1.07 -10.63 5.96
C GLU A 79 -0.23 -10.74 6.76
N TYR A 80 -1.19 -9.85 6.51
CA TYR A 80 -2.53 -9.95 7.07
C TYR A 80 -3.20 -11.29 6.69
N LEU A 81 -3.15 -11.67 5.41
CA LEU A 81 -3.74 -12.92 4.93
C LEU A 81 -3.01 -14.12 5.53
N ALA A 82 -1.68 -14.13 5.50
CA ALA A 82 -0.88 -15.19 6.11
C ALA A 82 -1.23 -15.37 7.60
N LYS A 83 -1.25 -14.29 8.38
CA LYS A 83 -1.60 -14.34 9.80
C LYS A 83 -3.05 -14.77 10.06
N ARG A 84 -3.98 -14.37 9.20
CA ARG A 84 -5.40 -14.77 9.31
C ARG A 84 -5.61 -16.25 9.05
N GLU A 85 -4.94 -16.80 8.04
CA GLU A 85 -5.12 -18.20 7.63
C GLU A 85 -4.24 -19.18 8.42
N LEU A 86 -3.01 -18.80 8.74
CA LEU A 86 -2.00 -19.66 9.37
C LEU A 86 -1.83 -19.40 10.88
N GLY A 87 -2.35 -18.28 11.39
CA GLY A 87 -2.20 -17.86 12.79
C GLY A 87 -0.92 -17.08 13.09
N GLU A 88 0.05 -17.11 12.18
CA GLU A 88 1.31 -16.33 12.24
C GLU A 88 1.72 -15.84 10.85
N SER A 89 2.59 -14.83 10.80
CA SER A 89 3.21 -14.34 9.58
C SER A 89 4.65 -13.95 9.88
N GLY A 90 5.56 -14.25 8.96
CA GLY A 90 6.89 -13.63 8.93
C GLY A 90 6.84 -12.26 8.26
N ASP A 91 7.94 -11.53 8.35
CA ASP A 91 8.14 -10.26 7.65
C ASP A 91 8.44 -10.54 6.17
N VAL A 92 7.62 -10.02 5.26
CA VAL A 92 7.73 -10.28 3.81
C VAL A 92 8.56 -9.20 3.13
N SER A 93 9.46 -9.58 2.22
CA SER A 93 10.42 -8.65 1.62
C SER A 93 9.78 -7.58 0.74
N ARG A 94 9.69 -6.37 1.30
CA ARG A 94 9.21 -5.19 0.57
C ARG A 94 10.13 -4.80 -0.58
N LEU A 95 11.46 -4.95 -0.41
CA LEU A 95 12.41 -4.61 -1.47
C LEU A 95 12.39 -5.61 -2.62
N PHE A 96 12.13 -6.89 -2.35
CA PHE A 96 11.94 -7.88 -3.41
C PHE A 96 10.75 -7.50 -4.30
N VAL A 97 9.59 -7.25 -3.70
CA VAL A 97 8.38 -6.83 -4.44
C VAL A 97 8.62 -5.50 -5.16
N TYR A 98 9.26 -4.53 -4.50
CA TYR A 98 9.49 -3.20 -5.06
C TYR A 98 10.51 -3.18 -6.21
N TYR A 99 11.59 -3.95 -6.13
CA TYR A 99 12.57 -4.08 -7.20
C TYR A 99 11.91 -4.66 -8.45
N ASN A 100 11.28 -5.83 -8.31
CA ASN A 100 10.70 -6.55 -9.44
C ASN A 100 9.54 -5.79 -10.08
N ALA A 101 8.70 -5.09 -9.30
CA ALA A 101 7.64 -4.26 -9.84
C ALA A 101 8.19 -3.13 -10.72
N ARG A 102 9.32 -2.52 -10.31
CA ARG A 102 9.99 -1.47 -11.09
C ARG A 102 10.62 -1.99 -12.37
N VAL A 103 11.11 -3.22 -12.39
CA VAL A 103 11.57 -3.84 -13.64
C VAL A 103 10.42 -3.87 -14.66
N LEU A 104 9.22 -4.31 -14.24
CA LEU A 104 8.03 -4.29 -15.10
C LEU A 104 7.57 -2.88 -15.49
N ASP A 105 7.74 -1.89 -14.60
CA ASP A 105 7.46 -0.48 -14.90
C ASP A 105 8.52 0.19 -15.80
N GLY A 106 9.61 -0.50 -16.17
CA GLY A 106 10.72 0.07 -16.95
C GLY A 106 11.60 1.06 -16.16
N LEU A 107 11.62 0.91 -14.83
CA LEU A 107 12.28 1.76 -13.85
C LEU A 107 13.37 1.01 -13.06
N GLU A 108 13.92 -0.06 -13.62
CA GLU A 108 15.06 -0.77 -13.04
C GLU A 108 16.20 0.21 -12.68
N GLY A 109 16.76 0.05 -11.48
CA GLY A 109 17.80 0.92 -10.95
C GLY A 109 17.36 2.35 -10.58
N LYS A 110 16.06 2.66 -10.60
CA LYS A 110 15.54 4.01 -10.30
C LYS A 110 14.52 3.97 -9.17
N ASP A 111 14.84 4.54 -8.01
CA ASP A 111 13.88 4.72 -6.91
C ASP A 111 12.85 5.82 -7.27
N GLN A 112 11.82 5.47 -8.03
CA GLN A 112 10.78 6.39 -8.53
C GLN A 112 9.35 5.91 -8.23
N GLY A 113 9.19 4.90 -7.40
CA GLY A 113 7.90 4.27 -7.14
C GLY A 113 7.59 3.16 -8.15
N CYS A 114 6.44 2.53 -7.97
CA CYS A 114 5.92 1.52 -8.89
C CYS A 114 4.39 1.63 -9.01
N THR A 115 3.82 0.87 -9.94
CA THR A 115 2.36 0.70 -10.04
C THR A 115 1.87 -0.39 -9.08
N ILE A 116 0.68 -0.22 -8.50
CA ILE A 116 0.01 -1.29 -7.72
C ILE A 116 -0.20 -2.52 -8.62
N THR A 117 -0.53 -2.30 -9.89
CA THR A 117 -0.74 -3.34 -10.89
C THR A 117 0.47 -4.26 -11.05
N ASN A 118 1.66 -3.69 -11.28
CA ASN A 118 2.84 -4.51 -11.50
C ASN A 118 3.31 -5.16 -10.21
N ALA A 119 3.14 -4.52 -9.05
CA ALA A 119 3.46 -5.15 -7.78
C ALA A 119 2.55 -6.36 -7.46
N ILE A 120 1.26 -6.29 -7.79
CA ILE A 120 0.36 -7.46 -7.74
C ILE A 120 0.83 -8.54 -8.72
N GLN A 121 1.18 -8.17 -9.96
CA GLN A 121 1.68 -9.12 -10.94
C GLN A 121 2.96 -9.84 -10.47
N ILE A 122 3.86 -9.15 -9.77
CA ILE A 122 5.04 -9.80 -9.15
C ILE A 122 4.61 -10.85 -8.12
N LEU A 123 3.66 -10.52 -7.25
CA LEU A 123 3.16 -11.49 -6.27
C LEU A 123 2.47 -12.69 -6.93
N GLU A 124 1.82 -12.50 -8.08
CA GLU A 124 1.13 -13.55 -8.85
C GLU A 124 2.08 -14.42 -9.69
N GLU A 125 3.27 -13.93 -10.06
CA GLU A 125 4.21 -14.62 -10.95
C GLU A 125 5.45 -15.16 -10.23
N TYR A 126 5.96 -14.41 -9.26
CA TYR A 126 7.17 -14.73 -8.50
C TYR A 126 6.91 -14.94 -7.01
N GLY A 127 5.78 -14.48 -6.47
CA GLY A 127 5.52 -14.48 -5.03
C GLY A 127 6.36 -13.44 -4.29
N ALA A 128 6.71 -13.73 -3.04
CA ALA A 128 7.61 -12.90 -2.25
C ALA A 128 8.42 -13.76 -1.25
N CYS A 129 9.70 -13.43 -1.10
CA CYS A 129 10.55 -14.01 -0.05
C CYS A 129 10.37 -13.26 1.28
N THR A 130 10.98 -13.78 2.35
CA THR A 130 11.03 -13.11 3.65
C THR A 130 12.07 -11.99 3.70
N GLU A 131 11.93 -11.06 4.65
CA GLU A 131 12.98 -10.06 4.96
C GLU A 131 14.23 -10.67 5.58
N GLU A 132 14.19 -11.92 6.06
CA GLU A 132 15.39 -12.65 6.46
C GLU A 132 16.29 -12.92 5.24
N THR A 133 15.69 -13.32 4.12
CA THR A 133 16.41 -13.61 2.88
C THR A 133 16.76 -12.35 2.10
N TRP A 134 15.81 -11.41 1.95
CA TRP A 134 16.07 -10.13 1.30
C TRP A 134 15.67 -8.94 2.18
N PRO A 135 16.61 -8.39 2.98
CA PRO A 135 16.29 -7.46 4.06
C PRO A 135 15.89 -6.07 3.57
N TYR A 136 15.15 -5.35 4.43
CA TYR A 136 14.84 -3.94 4.19
C TYR A 136 16.03 -3.02 4.51
N ASP A 137 17.00 -3.02 3.60
CA ASP A 137 18.11 -2.06 3.60
C ASP A 137 17.91 -1.05 2.44
N PRO A 138 17.69 0.25 2.72
CA PRO A 138 17.60 1.28 1.68
C PRO A 138 18.78 1.32 0.70
N GLU A 139 19.97 0.85 1.06
CA GLU A 139 21.12 0.75 0.15
C GLU A 139 20.92 -0.35 -0.91
N LEU A 140 20.13 -1.39 -0.62
CA LEU A 140 19.77 -2.45 -1.56
C LEU A 140 18.62 -2.05 -2.49
N VAL A 141 18.08 -0.83 -2.37
CA VAL A 141 16.90 -0.42 -3.14
C VAL A 141 17.06 -0.64 -4.64
N ASN A 142 18.25 -0.49 -5.22
CA ASN A 142 18.47 -0.68 -6.65
C ASN A 142 19.23 -1.96 -7.00
N GLU A 143 19.52 -2.79 -6.00
CA GLU A 143 20.19 -4.07 -6.20
C GLU A 143 19.16 -5.14 -6.55
N LYS A 144 19.51 -5.97 -7.53
CA LYS A 144 18.67 -7.11 -7.92
C LYS A 144 18.71 -8.16 -6.80
N PRO A 145 17.56 -8.67 -6.34
CA PRO A 145 17.53 -9.82 -5.44
C PRO A 145 18.30 -11.01 -6.00
N ASP A 146 18.95 -11.76 -5.13
CA ASP A 146 19.70 -12.97 -5.48
C ASP A 146 18.78 -14.14 -5.85
N GLU A 147 19.37 -15.20 -6.41
CA GLU A 147 18.66 -16.40 -6.86
C GLU A 147 17.91 -17.09 -5.71
N ASP A 148 18.52 -17.15 -4.52
CA ASP A 148 17.91 -17.72 -3.32
C ASP A 148 16.60 -16.98 -2.95
N SER A 149 16.55 -15.66 -3.12
CA SER A 149 15.34 -14.86 -2.92
C SER A 149 14.22 -15.23 -3.91
N PHE A 150 14.55 -15.47 -5.18
CA PHE A 150 13.55 -15.91 -6.17
C PHE A 150 13.08 -17.34 -5.92
N ASP A 151 13.98 -18.24 -5.54
CA ASP A 151 13.67 -19.62 -5.22
C ASP A 151 12.73 -19.71 -4.02
N GLU A 152 13.00 -18.96 -2.93
CA GLU A 152 12.10 -18.88 -1.79
C GLU A 152 10.74 -18.29 -2.19
N ALA A 153 10.75 -17.15 -2.89
CA ALA A 153 9.52 -16.43 -3.28
C ALA A 153 8.56 -17.31 -4.09
N SER A 154 9.09 -18.22 -4.92
CA SER A 154 8.31 -19.15 -5.74
C SER A 154 7.44 -20.12 -4.94
N ASN A 155 7.60 -20.20 -3.62
CA ASN A 155 6.75 -21.00 -2.73
C ASN A 155 5.56 -20.20 -2.16
N PHE A 156 5.52 -18.88 -2.39
CA PHE A 156 4.68 -17.93 -1.66
C PHE A 156 3.90 -16.99 -2.58
N LEU A 157 3.29 -17.53 -3.63
CA LEU A 157 2.48 -16.77 -4.59
C LEU A 157 1.10 -16.41 -4.04
N ILE A 158 0.54 -15.29 -4.51
CA ILE A 158 -0.91 -15.05 -4.39
C ILE A 158 -1.64 -15.74 -5.53
N GLU A 159 -2.74 -16.42 -5.21
CA GLU A 159 -3.55 -17.12 -6.21
C GLU A 159 -4.55 -16.19 -6.88
N GLU A 160 -5.12 -15.25 -6.12
CA GLU A 160 -6.19 -14.38 -6.57
C GLU A 160 -5.96 -12.93 -6.13
N ALA A 161 -6.26 -12.01 -7.05
CA ALA A 161 -6.37 -10.59 -6.79
C ALA A 161 -7.70 -10.09 -7.35
N GLU A 162 -8.36 -9.19 -6.62
CA GLU A 162 -9.63 -8.61 -7.06
C GLU A 162 -9.57 -7.08 -7.02
N GLU A 163 -10.08 -6.45 -8.07
CA GLU A 163 -10.21 -5.00 -8.14
C GLU A 163 -11.56 -4.56 -7.59
N ILE A 164 -11.52 -3.67 -6.61
CA ILE A 164 -12.70 -3.09 -5.99
C ILE A 164 -13.05 -1.80 -6.71
N GLU A 165 -14.32 -1.62 -7.06
CA GLU A 165 -14.81 -0.36 -7.59
C GLU A 165 -14.64 0.77 -6.55
N VAL A 166 -14.31 1.98 -7.00
CA VAL A 166 -14.18 3.16 -6.13
C VAL A 166 -15.55 3.69 -5.75
N ASP A 167 -16.27 2.87 -4.98
CA ASP A 167 -17.60 3.09 -4.48
C ASP A 167 -17.70 2.62 -3.01
N LEU A 168 -18.42 3.38 -2.18
CA LEU A 168 -18.50 3.11 -0.74
C LEU A 168 -19.22 1.80 -0.42
N TYR A 169 -20.19 1.38 -1.25
CA TYR A 169 -20.89 0.12 -1.08
C TYR A 169 -19.89 -1.04 -1.25
N ALA A 170 -19.16 -1.09 -2.37
CA ALA A 170 -18.19 -2.14 -2.64
C ALA A 170 -17.05 -2.18 -1.60
N MET A 171 -16.45 -1.03 -1.30
CA MET A 171 -15.34 -0.93 -0.33
C MET A 171 -15.73 -1.37 1.08
N LYS A 172 -16.93 -0.99 1.56
CA LYS A 172 -17.40 -1.42 2.89
C LYS A 172 -17.69 -2.92 2.94
N HIS A 173 -18.28 -3.48 1.88
CA HIS A 173 -18.53 -4.93 1.83
C HIS A 173 -17.22 -5.71 1.86
N CYS A 174 -16.20 -5.31 1.09
CA CYS A 174 -14.90 -5.99 1.10
C CYS A 174 -14.29 -6.06 2.51
N LEU A 175 -14.32 -4.94 3.23
CA LEU A 175 -13.84 -4.88 4.61
C LEU A 175 -14.71 -5.73 5.55
N ALA A 176 -16.04 -5.67 5.43
CA ALA A 176 -16.96 -6.46 6.24
C ALA A 176 -16.81 -7.97 6.01
N GLU A 177 -16.44 -8.37 4.79
CA GLU A 177 -16.11 -9.75 4.43
C GLU A 177 -14.76 -10.21 4.99
N GLY A 178 -13.99 -9.29 5.59
CA GLY A 178 -12.73 -9.58 6.27
C GLY A 178 -11.50 -9.37 5.41
N TYR A 179 -11.61 -8.66 4.29
CA TYR A 179 -10.50 -8.42 3.37
C TYR A 179 -10.07 -6.94 3.41
N PRO A 180 -8.82 -6.64 3.82
CA PRO A 180 -8.27 -5.31 3.63
C PRO A 180 -7.94 -5.10 2.15
N PHE A 181 -7.85 -3.83 1.72
CA PHE A 181 -7.53 -3.53 0.33
C PHE A 181 -6.51 -2.40 0.20
N VAL A 182 -5.61 -2.54 -0.77
CA VAL A 182 -4.61 -1.52 -1.10
C VAL A 182 -5.23 -0.49 -2.04
N PHE A 183 -5.00 0.78 -1.77
CA PHE A 183 -5.47 1.89 -2.59
C PHE A 183 -4.45 3.01 -2.61
N ALA A 184 -4.59 3.93 -3.58
CA ALA A 184 -3.75 5.11 -3.66
C ALA A 184 -4.59 6.39 -3.56
N LEU A 185 -4.06 7.39 -2.87
CA LEU A 185 -4.65 8.73 -2.80
C LEU A 185 -3.65 9.77 -3.28
N ARG A 186 -4.19 10.86 -3.82
CA ARG A 186 -3.45 12.11 -3.93
C ARG A 186 -3.40 12.79 -2.57
N LEU A 187 -2.19 13.05 -2.08
CA LEU A 187 -1.97 13.78 -0.84
C LEU A 187 -1.94 15.29 -1.08
N PHE A 188 -2.43 16.02 -0.09
CA PHE A 188 -2.49 17.47 -0.02
C PHE A 188 -1.89 17.94 1.30
N ASN A 189 -1.62 19.24 1.42
CA ASN A 189 -1.08 19.84 2.65
C ASN A 189 -1.89 19.53 3.93
N SER A 190 -3.17 19.14 3.81
CA SER A 190 -3.96 18.69 4.97
C SER A 190 -3.43 17.42 5.63
N PHE A 191 -2.66 16.60 4.91
CA PHE A 191 -2.05 15.37 5.42
C PHE A 191 -0.98 15.66 6.50
N ASP A 192 -0.21 16.73 6.35
CA ASP A 192 0.76 17.21 7.36
C ASP A 192 0.09 17.70 8.65
N HIS A 193 -1.20 17.95 8.59
CA HIS A 193 -2.02 18.42 9.70
C HIS A 193 -2.80 17.28 10.37
N ALA A 194 -2.37 16.03 10.16
CA ALA A 194 -2.87 14.89 10.90
C ALA A 194 -2.84 15.19 12.42
N ARG A 195 -4.01 15.04 13.05
CA ARG A 195 -4.19 15.27 14.49
C ARG A 195 -3.76 14.03 15.28
N LYS A 196 -3.76 14.14 16.61
CA LYS A 196 -3.59 13.00 17.52
C LYS A 196 -4.51 11.84 17.08
N LYS A 197 -3.98 10.61 17.14
CA LYS A 197 -4.61 9.37 16.64
C LYS A 197 -4.71 9.23 15.10
N GLY A 198 -3.99 10.06 14.33
CA GLY A 198 -3.89 9.89 12.87
C GLY A 198 -5.08 10.43 12.08
N PHE A 199 -5.93 11.28 12.68
CA PHE A 199 -7.04 11.89 11.96
C PHE A 199 -6.52 12.93 10.96
N VAL A 200 -6.67 12.64 9.66
CA VAL A 200 -6.31 13.54 8.57
C VAL A 200 -7.51 14.40 8.17
N PRO A 201 -7.44 15.74 8.27
CA PRO A 201 -8.52 16.60 7.79
C PRO A 201 -8.64 16.58 6.26
N MET A 202 -9.87 16.76 5.76
CA MET A 202 -10.10 16.95 4.33
C MET A 202 -9.35 18.20 3.82
N PRO A 203 -8.81 18.16 2.59
CA PRO A 203 -8.22 19.34 1.97
C PRO A 203 -9.25 20.45 1.78
N ASP A 204 -8.87 21.68 2.12
CA ASP A 204 -9.68 22.87 1.86
C ASP A 204 -9.45 23.36 0.43
N PHE A 205 -10.24 22.85 -0.51
CA PHE A 205 -10.15 23.24 -1.91
C PHE A 205 -10.61 24.68 -2.20
N SER A 206 -11.08 25.45 -1.21
CA SER A 206 -11.34 26.88 -1.40
C SER A 206 -10.04 27.71 -1.38
N LEU A 207 -8.99 27.22 -0.72
CA LEU A 207 -7.70 27.88 -0.58
C LEU A 207 -6.68 27.33 -1.60
N GLU A 208 -5.84 28.21 -2.16
CA GLU A 208 -4.78 27.81 -3.09
C GLU A 208 -3.85 26.76 -2.47
N LYS A 209 -3.44 26.97 -1.21
CA LYS A 209 -2.63 26.02 -0.43
C LYS A 209 -3.32 24.68 -0.20
N GLY A 210 -4.65 24.63 -0.15
CA GLY A 210 -5.38 23.37 0.01
C GLY A 210 -5.48 22.55 -1.29
N ARG A 211 -5.27 23.19 -2.45
CA ARG A 211 -5.19 22.53 -3.76
C ARG A 211 -3.78 22.04 -4.09
N GLU A 212 -2.76 22.46 -3.34
CA GLU A 212 -1.38 22.01 -3.54
C GLU A 212 -1.25 20.52 -3.22
N SER A 213 -0.95 19.74 -4.25
CA SER A 213 -0.68 18.32 -4.12
C SER A 213 0.78 18.07 -3.75
N GLN A 214 0.96 17.23 -2.72
CA GLN A 214 2.27 16.81 -2.20
C GLN A 214 2.79 15.50 -2.83
N GLY A 215 1.95 14.80 -3.60
CA GLY A 215 2.29 13.54 -4.24
C GLY A 215 1.13 12.56 -4.19
N ASN A 216 1.39 11.33 -4.62
CA ASN A 216 0.47 10.20 -4.46
C ASN A 216 1.06 9.20 -3.47
N HIS A 217 0.22 8.52 -2.71
CA HIS A 217 0.67 7.56 -1.70
C HIS A 217 -0.28 6.36 -1.64
N ALA A 218 0.29 5.17 -1.52
CA ALA A 218 -0.44 3.92 -1.41
C ALA A 218 -0.53 3.51 0.06
N MET A 219 -1.70 3.01 0.46
CA MET A 219 -2.00 2.61 1.82
C MET A 219 -2.88 1.37 1.81
N LEU A 220 -2.91 0.67 2.93
CA LEU A 220 -3.81 -0.45 3.18
C LEU A 220 -5.02 0.03 3.98
N CYS A 221 -6.22 -0.16 3.45
CA CYS A 221 -7.46 0.09 4.17
C CYS A 221 -7.81 -1.15 5.00
N VAL A 222 -7.96 -0.98 6.32
CA VAL A 222 -8.14 -2.08 7.28
C VAL A 222 -9.43 -1.97 8.10
N GLY A 223 -10.34 -1.08 7.71
CA GLY A 223 -11.60 -0.94 8.42
C GLY A 223 -12.30 0.38 8.15
N TYR A 224 -13.48 0.52 8.74
CA TYR A 224 -14.27 1.74 8.67
C TYR A 224 -15.09 1.95 9.95
N LEU A 225 -15.54 3.17 10.13
CA LEU A 225 -16.48 3.57 11.18
C LEU A 225 -17.48 4.55 10.57
N ASP A 226 -18.76 4.21 10.61
CA ASP A 226 -19.80 5.09 10.07
C ASP A 226 -19.96 6.37 10.89
N LYS A 227 -20.29 7.47 10.21
CA LYS A 227 -20.34 8.82 10.80
C LYS A 227 -21.23 8.96 12.04
N HIS A 228 -22.24 8.11 12.20
CA HIS A 228 -23.10 8.10 13.38
C HIS A 228 -22.39 7.57 14.65
N GLN A 229 -21.14 7.13 14.54
CA GLN A 229 -20.34 6.54 15.62
C GLN A 229 -19.01 7.28 15.86
N LEU A 230 -18.77 8.43 15.21
CA LEU A 230 -17.60 9.30 15.41
C LEU A 230 -17.75 10.23 16.62
#